data_AF-A0A949G9E8-F1
#
_entry.id   AF-A0A949G9E8-F1
#
_cell.length_a   1.000
_cell.length_b   1.000
_cell.length_c   1.000
_cell.angle_alpha   90.00
_cell.angle_beta   90.00
_cell.angle_gamma   90.00
#
_symmetry.space_group_name_H-M   'P 1'
#
loop_
_entity.id
_entity.type
_entity.pdbx_description
1 polymer ?
#
loop_
_entity_poly.entity_id
_entity_poly.type
_entity_poly.pdbx_seq_one_letter_code
_entity_poly.pdbx_strand_id
1 'polypeptide(L)' 'MAERTAKEGEEKYGDVEYADPKNKAYPVNSPSRVRAAWSYINMPKNAAKYPRNGVSLSSVKARIRSAAAKHGVHIGS' A
#
# COMPACT_ATOMS: atom_id res chain seq x y z
N MET A 1 9.15 -13.27 -25.23
CA MET A 1 8.22 -13.37 -24.10
C MET A 1 9.04 -13.17 -22.83
N ALA A 2 9.01 -11.97 -22.23
CA ALA A 2 9.83 -11.68 -21.05
C ALA A 2 8.94 -11.68 -19.81
N GLU A 3 9.22 -12.64 -18.94
CA GLU A 3 8.59 -12.91 -17.65
C GLU A 3 8.99 -11.82 -16.65
N ARG A 4 8.06 -10.91 -16.31
CA ARG A 4 8.31 -9.80 -15.37
C ARG A 4 8.41 -10.35 -13.94
N THR A 5 9.62 -10.71 -13.55
CA THR A 5 9.97 -11.19 -12.21
C THR A 5 10.07 -10.03 -11.21
N ALA A 6 9.89 -10.34 -9.93
CA ALA A 6 9.78 -9.42 -8.79
C ALA A 6 10.99 -8.48 -8.55
N LYS A 7 12.01 -8.50 -9.41
CA LYS A 7 13.24 -7.68 -9.31
C LYS A 7 13.07 -6.24 -9.82
N GLU A 8 12.22 -5.97 -10.80
CA GLU A 8 12.09 -4.61 -11.36
C GLU A 8 11.49 -3.57 -10.39
N GLY A 9 10.86 -4.01 -9.28
CA GLY A 9 10.30 -3.12 -8.27
C GLY A 9 11.34 -2.50 -7.33
N GLU A 10 12.45 -3.19 -7.09
CA GLU A 10 13.52 -2.73 -6.17
C GLU A 10 14.44 -1.70 -6.85
N GLU A 11 14.64 -1.81 -8.16
CA GLU A 11 15.58 -0.94 -8.91
C GLU A 11 15.02 0.46 -9.24
N LYS A 12 13.70 0.69 -9.12
CA LYS A 12 13.08 2.01 -9.42
C LYS A 12 12.66 2.83 -8.21
N TYR A 13 12.55 2.23 -7.01
CA TYR A 13 12.06 2.96 -5.82
C TYR A 13 12.85 2.71 -4.52
N GLY A 14 13.83 1.81 -4.50
CA GLY A 14 14.55 1.45 -3.27
C GLY A 14 13.66 0.67 -2.28
N ASP A 15 14.12 0.57 -1.02
CA ASP A 15 13.36 -0.03 0.09
C ASP A 15 12.24 0.94 0.54
N VAL A 16 11.06 0.80 -0.07
CA VAL A 16 9.89 1.64 0.27
C VAL A 16 8.98 0.92 1.25
N GLU A 17 8.51 1.66 2.27
CA GLU A 17 7.51 1.15 3.20
C GLU A 17 6.18 0.93 2.46
N TYR A 18 5.64 -0.30 2.55
CA TYR A 18 4.35 -0.71 1.99
C TYR A 18 3.34 -0.94 3.12
N ALA A 19 2.08 -0.54 2.90
CA ALA A 19 1.01 -0.88 3.83
C ALA A 19 0.61 -2.37 3.76
N ASP A 20 0.89 -3.03 2.65
CA ASP A 20 0.84 -4.48 2.53
C ASP A 20 2.25 -5.02 2.21
N PRO A 21 3.07 -5.32 3.23
CA PRO A 21 4.45 -5.74 2.99
C PRO A 21 4.54 -7.12 2.32
N LYS A 22 3.56 -8.00 2.54
CA LYS A 22 3.57 -9.37 2.01
C LYS A 22 3.21 -9.41 0.53
N ASN A 23 2.30 -8.54 0.09
CA ASN A 23 1.93 -8.40 -1.31
C ASN A 23 2.66 -7.25 -2.02
N LYS A 24 3.61 -6.57 -1.34
CA LYS A 24 4.30 -5.35 -1.80
C LYS A 24 3.32 -4.33 -2.42
N ALA A 25 2.18 -4.11 -1.78
CA ALA A 25 1.11 -3.25 -2.29
C ALA A 25 0.92 -1.99 -1.42
N TYR A 26 0.44 -0.92 -2.06
CA TYR A 26 0.19 0.38 -1.44
C TYR A 26 1.46 0.98 -0.81
N PRO A 27 2.40 1.50 -1.61
CA PRO A 27 3.55 2.20 -1.06
C PRO A 27 3.06 3.41 -0.27
N VAL A 28 3.69 3.69 0.87
CA VAL A 28 3.30 4.75 1.81
C VAL A 28 4.47 5.63 2.24
N ASN A 29 5.60 5.56 1.54
CA ASN A 29 6.83 6.30 1.84
C ASN A 29 6.79 7.80 1.48
N SER A 30 5.66 8.32 1.00
CA SER A 30 5.50 9.75 0.74
C SER A 30 4.05 10.22 0.95
N PRO A 31 3.83 11.52 1.24
CA PRO A 31 2.49 12.06 1.47
C PRO A 31 1.50 11.78 0.32
N SER A 32 1.96 11.92 -0.92
CA SER A 32 1.14 11.66 -2.12
C SER A 32 0.77 10.18 -2.23
N ARG A 33 1.71 9.29 -1.91
CA ARG A 33 1.49 7.84 -1.94
C ARG A 33 0.54 7.38 -0.85
N VAL A 34 0.61 7.97 0.35
CA VAL A 34 -0.36 7.73 1.42
C VAL A 34 -1.79 8.07 0.98
N ARG A 35 -2.01 9.26 0.42
CA ARG A 35 -3.35 9.68 -0.06
C ARG A 35 -3.88 8.75 -1.15
N ALA A 36 -3.02 8.40 -2.10
CA ALA A 36 -3.35 7.44 -3.15
C ALA A 36 -3.72 6.09 -2.54
N ALA A 37 -2.85 5.52 -1.70
CA ALA A 37 -3.08 4.24 -1.03
C ALA A 37 -4.43 4.20 -0.32
N TRP A 38 -4.77 5.27 0.43
CA TRP A 38 -6.05 5.39 1.10
C TRP A 38 -7.24 5.41 0.14
N SER A 39 -7.16 6.15 -0.97
CA SER A 39 -8.21 6.15 -1.99
C SER A 39 -8.37 4.77 -2.63
N TYR A 40 -7.28 4.13 -3.03
CA TYR A 40 -7.30 2.83 -3.70
C TYR A 40 -7.81 1.69 -2.81
N ILE A 41 -7.39 1.62 -1.53
CA ILE A 41 -7.83 0.53 -0.63
C ILE A 41 -9.32 0.61 -0.28
N ASN A 42 -9.92 1.81 -0.39
CA ASN A 42 -11.35 2.03 -0.17
C ASN A 42 -12.20 1.77 -1.41
N MET A 43 -11.61 1.57 -2.59
CA MET A 43 -12.36 1.15 -3.78
C MET A 43 -12.88 -0.30 -3.59
N PRO A 44 -14.16 -0.59 -3.85
CA PRO A 44 -14.75 -1.91 -3.64
C PRO A 44 -13.97 -3.05 -4.28
N LYS A 45 -13.54 -2.87 -5.54
CA LYS A 45 -12.75 -3.85 -6.31
C LYS A 45 -11.40 -4.20 -5.70
N ASN A 46 -10.83 -3.31 -4.89
CA ASN A 46 -9.54 -3.52 -4.24
C ASN A 46 -9.72 -4.05 -2.81
N ALA A 47 -10.70 -3.52 -2.08
CA ALA A 47 -11.10 -4.04 -0.79
C ALA A 47 -11.53 -5.52 -0.86
N ALA A 48 -12.28 -5.89 -1.90
CA ALA A 48 -12.76 -7.27 -2.13
C ALA A 48 -11.64 -8.30 -2.37
N LYS A 49 -10.40 -7.86 -2.66
CA LYS A 49 -9.25 -8.77 -2.80
C LYS A 49 -8.74 -9.28 -1.46
N TYR A 50 -9.20 -8.70 -0.35
CA TYR A 50 -8.79 -9.04 0.99
C TYR A 50 -9.85 -9.89 1.70
N PRO A 51 -9.44 -10.85 2.55
CA PRO A 51 -8.07 -11.14 2.95
C PRO A 51 -7.20 -11.72 1.82
N ARG A 52 -5.94 -11.28 1.74
CA ARG A 52 -5.00 -11.66 0.66
C ARG A 52 -3.70 -12.19 1.25
N ASN A 53 -3.35 -13.43 0.95
CA ASN A 53 -2.10 -14.06 1.43
C ASN A 53 -1.90 -13.95 2.95
N GLY A 54 -2.99 -13.99 3.74
CA GLY A 54 -2.94 -13.85 5.20
C GLY A 54 -2.84 -12.41 5.71
N VAL A 55 -2.96 -11.41 4.84
CA VAL A 55 -3.09 -9.99 5.22
C VAL A 55 -4.57 -9.62 5.18
N SER A 56 -5.07 -8.96 6.23
CA SER A 56 -6.46 -8.47 6.29
C SER A 56 -6.58 -7.04 5.77
N LEU A 57 -7.75 -6.69 5.24
CA LEU A 57 -8.07 -5.33 4.78
C LEU A 57 -7.83 -4.30 5.89
N SER A 58 -8.25 -4.62 7.11
CA SER A 58 -8.12 -3.78 8.30
C SER A 58 -6.66 -3.50 8.63
N SER A 59 -5.78 -4.50 8.50
CA SER A 59 -4.33 -4.34 8.74
C SER A 59 -3.69 -3.38 7.74
N VAL A 60 -4.07 -3.48 6.46
CA VAL A 60 -3.59 -2.54 5.42
C VAL A 60 -4.07 -1.12 5.71
N LYS A 61 -5.37 -0.94 6.00
CA LYS A 61 -5.92 0.38 6.34
C LYS A 61 -5.26 1.00 7.58
N ALA A 62 -4.98 0.20 8.61
CA ALA A 62 -4.30 0.67 9.82
C ALA A 62 -2.87 1.17 9.53
N ARG A 63 -2.12 0.46 8.67
CA ARG A 63 -0.78 0.89 8.25
C ARG A 63 -0.81 2.17 7.43
N ILE A 64 -1.76 2.34 6.52
CA ILE A 64 -1.93 3.58 5.76
C ILE A 64 -2.23 4.76 6.70
N ARG A 65 -3.07 4.58 7.72
CA ARG A 65 -3.35 5.59 8.75
C ARG A 65 -2.11 5.95 9.57
N SER A 66 -1.32 4.96 9.96
CA SER A 66 -0.06 5.20 10.67
C SER A 66 0.92 6.01 9.80
N ALA A 67 1.08 5.65 8.53
CA ALA A 67 1.91 6.41 7.60
C ALA A 67 1.37 7.83 7.36
N ALA A 68 0.05 8.01 7.33
CA ALA A 68 -0.57 9.33 7.27
C ALA A 68 -0.19 10.20 8.46
N ALA A 69 -0.24 9.66 9.68
CA ALA A 69 0.22 10.36 10.88
C ALA A 69 1.72 10.71 10.81
N LYS A 70 2.58 9.77 10.39
CA LYS A 70 4.03 10.00 10.21
C LYS A 70 4.32 11.14 9.21
N HIS A 71 3.52 11.23 8.15
CA HIS A 71 3.69 12.22 7.08
C HIS A 71 2.89 13.52 7.27
N GLY A 72 2.14 13.67 8.37
CA GLY A 72 1.25 14.83 8.58
C GLY A 72 0.14 14.94 7.53
N VAL A 73 -0.29 13.82 6.95
CA VAL A 73 -1.35 13.76 5.93
C VAL A 73 -2.69 13.54 6.60
N HIS A 74 -3.63 14.43 6.32
CA HIS A 74 -5.03 14.18 6.64
C HIS A 74 -5.65 13.27 5.59
N ILE A 75 -6.16 12.11 6.03
CA ILE A 75 -6.94 11.17 5.22
C ILE A 75 -8.33 11.04 5.85
N GLY A 76 -9.38 10.96 5.02
CA GLY A 76 -10.75 10.80 5.50
C GLY A 76 -10.93 9.55 6.35
N SER A 77 -11.85 9.61 7.32
CA SER A 77 -12.12 8.52 8.29
C SER A 77 -12.55 7.21 7.63
#